data_AF-A0A170VI09-F1
#
_entry.id   AF-A0A170VI09-F1
#
_cell.length_a   1.000
_cell.length_b   1.000
_cell.length_c   1.000
_cell.angle_alpha   90.00
_cell.angle_beta   90.00
_cell.angle_gamma   90.00
#
_symmetry.space_group_name_H-M   'P 1'
#
loop_
_entity.id
_entity.type
_entity.pdbx_description
1 polymer ?
#
loop_
_entity_poly.entity_id
_entity_poly.type
_entity_poly.pdbx_seq_one_letter_code
_entity_poly.pdbx_strand_id
1 'polypeptide(L)'
;NLIKRDPLSYKDEFIQQQRHYKSLLLLFELHPEEYNKSLVDLVMFMAQVSHCYPDLMMNFPQELVNILGTHNTILHAEIRMAFCRALILLRNRNLLAPMDLLTLFFHLLRSHDKALRQYLEEHIINDIKNLNAKQKI
;
A
#
# COMPACT_ATOMS: atom_id res chain seq x y z
N ASN A 1 -2.24 -16.76 -8.70
CA ASN A 1 -2.13 -15.71 -9.74
C ASN A 1 -1.21 -16.16 -10.85
N LEU A 2 -1.76 -16.24 -12.06
CA LEU A 2 -1.05 -16.63 -13.28
C LEU A 2 0.01 -15.59 -13.67
N ILE A 3 -0.23 -14.31 -13.38
CA ILE A 3 0.77 -13.22 -13.49
C ILE A 3 2.09 -13.55 -12.77
N LYS A 4 2.03 -14.15 -11.57
CA LYS A 4 3.27 -14.51 -10.83
C LYS A 4 4.01 -15.67 -11.48
N ARG A 5 3.34 -16.49 -12.29
CA ARG A 5 3.90 -17.65 -12.99
C ARG A 5 4.43 -17.27 -14.38
N ASP A 6 3.76 -16.35 -15.06
CA ASP A 6 4.15 -15.83 -16.37
C ASP A 6 3.81 -14.33 -16.49
N PRO A 7 4.67 -13.42 -16.03
CA PRO A 7 4.39 -11.99 -16.11
C PRO A 7 4.26 -11.47 -17.55
N LEU A 8 4.94 -12.06 -18.53
CA LEU A 8 4.99 -11.52 -19.89
C LEU A 8 3.66 -11.71 -20.60
N SER A 9 3.09 -12.91 -20.53
CA SER A 9 1.82 -13.23 -21.21
C SER A 9 0.61 -12.52 -20.59
N TYR A 10 0.71 -12.12 -19.33
CA TYR A 10 -0.39 -11.49 -18.58
C TYR A 10 -0.26 -9.97 -18.44
N LYS A 11 0.67 -9.35 -19.18
CA LYS A 11 0.92 -7.90 -19.11
C LYS A 11 -0.31 -7.06 -19.46
N ASP A 12 -1.04 -7.44 -20.51
CA ASP A 12 -2.22 -6.68 -20.95
C ASP A 12 -3.37 -6.76 -19.94
N GLU A 13 -3.58 -7.93 -19.33
CA GLU A 13 -4.55 -8.09 -18.23
C GLU A 13 -4.17 -7.24 -17.02
N PHE A 14 -2.88 -7.19 -16.67
CA PHE A 14 -2.39 -6.32 -15.61
C PHE A 14 -2.64 -4.84 -15.93
N ILE A 15 -2.37 -4.40 -17.16
CA ILE A 15 -2.66 -3.02 -17.59
C ILE A 15 -4.16 -2.71 -17.49
N GLN A 16 -5.03 -3.65 -17.83
CA GLN A 16 -6.47 -3.48 -17.67
C GLN A 16 -6.87 -3.31 -16.20
N GLN A 17 -6.31 -4.13 -15.30
CA GLN A 17 -6.53 -4.00 -13.85
C GLN A 17 -5.98 -2.68 -13.30
N GLN A 18 -4.83 -2.23 -13.79
CA GLN A 18 -4.27 -0.92 -13.43
C GLN A 18 -5.18 0.22 -13.87
N ARG A 19 -5.73 0.19 -15.09
CA ARG A 19 -6.70 1.20 -15.54
C ARG A 19 -7.96 1.19 -14.67
N HIS A 20 -8.47 0.01 -14.32
CA HIS A 20 -9.60 -0.12 -13.42
C HIS A 20 -9.31 0.49 -12.05
N TYR A 21 -8.12 0.27 -11.51
CA TYR A 21 -7.66 0.88 -10.26
C TYR A 21 -7.68 2.39 -10.34
N LYS A 22 -7.12 2.98 -11.40
CA LYS A 22 -7.12 4.43 -11.59
C LYS A 22 -8.53 5.01 -11.64
N SER A 23 -9.45 4.36 -12.35
CA SER A 23 -10.85 4.80 -12.41
C SER A 23 -11.55 4.70 -11.04
N LEU A 24 -11.34 3.60 -10.30
CA LEU A 24 -11.90 3.47 -8.95
C LEU A 24 -11.31 4.46 -7.96
N LEU A 25 -10.01 4.75 -8.07
CA LEU A 25 -9.33 5.72 -7.22
C LEU A 25 -9.90 7.13 -7.41
N LEU A 26 -10.11 7.54 -8.67
CA LEU A 26 -10.72 8.84 -8.99
C LEU A 26 -12.13 8.97 -8.41
N LEU A 27 -12.94 7.91 -8.47
CA LEU A 27 -14.28 7.91 -7.86
C LEU A 27 -14.20 7.93 -6.34
N PHE A 28 -13.25 7.19 -5.77
CA PHE A 28 -13.04 7.12 -4.34
C PHE A 28 -12.60 8.47 -3.74
N GLU A 29 -11.79 9.25 -4.45
CA GLU A 29 -11.37 10.59 -4.00
C GLU A 29 -12.55 11.57 -3.87
N LEU A 30 -13.69 11.30 -4.51
CA LEU A 30 -14.92 12.09 -4.33
C LEU A 30 -15.63 11.77 -3.00
N HIS A 31 -15.53 10.54 -2.53
CA HIS A 31 -16.20 10.01 -1.33
C HIS A 31 -15.30 9.05 -0.53
N PRO A 32 -14.19 9.53 0.07
CA PRO A 32 -13.19 8.69 0.72
C PRO A 32 -13.68 8.02 2.02
N GLU A 33 -14.80 8.48 2.58
CA GLU A 33 -15.47 7.89 3.73
C GLU A 33 -16.18 6.56 3.42
N GLU A 34 -16.54 6.34 2.14
CA GLU A 34 -17.28 5.14 1.75
C GLU A 34 -16.37 3.92 1.65
N TYR A 35 -16.86 2.80 2.18
CA TYR A 35 -16.18 1.53 2.02
C TYR A 35 -16.33 1.02 0.58
N ASN A 36 -15.21 0.83 -0.10
CA ASN A 36 -15.16 0.27 -1.44
C ASN A 36 -14.35 -1.03 -1.46
N LYS A 37 -15.06 -2.17 -1.40
CA LYS A 37 -14.44 -3.50 -1.42
C LYS A 37 -13.62 -3.74 -2.68
N SER A 38 -14.13 -3.34 -3.85
CA SER A 38 -13.43 -3.53 -5.13
C SER A 38 -12.09 -2.79 -5.14
N LEU A 39 -12.03 -1.58 -4.57
CA LEU A 39 -10.78 -0.83 -4.43
C LEU A 39 -9.79 -1.56 -3.50
N VAL A 40 -10.26 -2.06 -2.36
CA VAL A 40 -9.43 -2.81 -1.40
C VAL A 40 -8.83 -4.06 -2.05
N ASP A 41 -9.67 -4.86 -2.72
CA ASP A 41 -9.26 -6.10 -3.39
C ASP A 41 -8.22 -5.79 -4.48
N LEU A 42 -8.45 -4.72 -5.24
CA LEU A 42 -7.58 -4.33 -6.34
C LEU A 42 -6.23 -3.76 -5.86
N VAL A 43 -6.22 -2.91 -4.83
CA VAL A 43 -4.98 -2.43 -4.19
C VAL A 43 -4.15 -3.58 -3.66
N MET A 44 -4.79 -4.55 -2.99
CA MET A 44 -4.09 -5.74 -2.49
C MET A 44 -3.56 -6.62 -3.63
N PHE A 45 -4.32 -6.81 -4.70
CA PHE A 45 -3.87 -7.52 -5.89
C PHE A 45 -2.63 -6.85 -6.50
N MET A 46 -2.69 -5.53 -6.74
CA MET A 46 -1.59 -4.75 -7.31
C MET A 46 -0.34 -4.81 -6.43
N ALA A 47 -0.48 -4.67 -5.11
CA ALA A 47 0.63 -4.80 -4.18
C ALA A 47 1.29 -6.20 -4.25
N GLN A 48 0.50 -7.26 -4.45
CA GLN A 48 1.02 -8.63 -4.57
C GLN A 48 1.78 -8.90 -5.88
N VAL A 49 1.41 -8.26 -6.98
CA VAL A 49 2.04 -8.44 -8.30
C VAL A 49 3.02 -7.31 -8.65
N SER A 50 3.20 -6.33 -7.76
CA SER A 50 4.05 -5.15 -7.94
C SER A 50 5.45 -5.44 -8.48
N HIS A 51 6.15 -6.41 -7.87
CA HIS A 51 7.49 -6.87 -8.30
C HIS A 51 7.55 -7.47 -9.72
N CYS A 52 6.43 -7.91 -10.30
CA CYS A 52 6.39 -8.43 -11.66
C CYS A 52 6.47 -7.31 -12.70
N TYR A 53 6.06 -6.08 -12.35
CA TYR A 53 6.01 -4.92 -13.24
C TYR A 53 6.48 -3.65 -12.53
N PRO A 54 7.76 -3.56 -12.10
CA PRO A 54 8.27 -2.43 -11.33
C PRO A 54 8.10 -1.09 -12.07
N ASP A 55 8.34 -1.06 -13.38
CA ASP A 55 8.22 0.16 -14.19
C ASP A 55 6.80 0.72 -14.21
N LEU A 56 5.80 -0.15 -14.27
CA LEU A 56 4.39 0.25 -14.28
C LEU A 56 3.89 0.63 -12.87
N MET A 57 4.60 0.22 -11.83
CA MET A 57 4.20 0.36 -10.43
C MET A 57 4.97 1.45 -9.68
N MET A 58 5.83 2.21 -10.35
CA MET A 58 6.67 3.24 -9.74
C MET A 58 5.88 4.28 -8.92
N ASN A 59 4.70 4.68 -9.40
CA ASN A 59 3.88 5.72 -8.75
C ASN A 59 2.90 5.15 -7.71
N PHE A 60 2.63 3.85 -7.76
CA PHE A 60 1.62 3.21 -6.92
C PHE A 60 1.89 3.35 -5.40
N PRO A 61 3.12 3.13 -4.89
CA PRO A 61 3.41 3.37 -3.48
C PRO A 61 3.11 4.82 -3.06
N GLN A 62 3.54 5.81 -3.87
CA GLN A 62 3.37 7.22 -3.55
C GLN A 62 1.90 7.64 -3.54
N GLU A 63 1.08 7.08 -4.42
CA GLU A 63 -0.37 7.32 -4.45
C GLU A 63 -1.04 6.89 -3.14
N LEU A 64 -0.71 5.67 -2.66
CA LEU A 64 -1.23 5.19 -1.38
C LEU A 64 -0.73 6.03 -0.19
N VAL A 65 0.54 6.45 -0.22
CA VAL A 65 1.11 7.36 0.79
C VAL A 65 0.35 8.68 0.83
N ASN A 66 0.08 9.27 -0.33
CA ASN A 66 -0.64 10.55 -0.44
C ASN A 66 -2.08 10.42 0.06
N ILE A 67 -2.80 9.36 -0.32
CA ILE A 67 -4.19 9.15 0.12
C ILE A 67 -4.27 8.97 1.64
N LEU A 68 -3.39 8.15 2.20
CA LEU A 68 -3.31 7.98 3.65
C LEU A 68 -2.87 9.29 4.34
N GLY A 69 -1.92 10.02 3.78
CA GLY A 69 -1.49 11.32 4.33
C GLY A 69 -2.63 12.34 4.39
N THR A 70 -3.36 12.51 3.30
CA THR A 70 -4.39 13.55 3.15
C THR A 70 -5.71 13.19 3.82
N HIS A 71 -6.16 11.93 3.70
CA HIS A 71 -7.52 11.53 4.08
C HIS A 71 -7.58 10.63 5.33
N ASN A 72 -6.48 10.39 6.06
CA ASN A 72 -6.46 9.42 7.16
C ASN A 72 -7.61 9.55 8.17
N THR A 73 -8.08 10.76 8.47
CA THR A 73 -9.14 10.99 9.47
C THR A 73 -10.54 10.59 8.99
N ILE A 74 -10.81 10.70 7.69
CA ILE A 74 -12.11 10.45 7.07
C ILE A 74 -12.20 9.07 6.40
N LEU A 75 -11.05 8.46 6.07
CA LEU A 75 -10.99 7.12 5.48
C LEU A 75 -11.68 6.07 6.36
N HIS A 76 -12.44 5.19 5.72
CA HIS A 76 -12.96 3.99 6.37
C HIS A 76 -11.82 3.14 6.97
N ALA A 77 -12.00 2.65 8.20
CA ALA A 77 -10.95 1.95 8.95
C ALA A 77 -10.36 0.74 8.20
N GLU A 78 -11.21 -0.01 7.50
CA GLU A 78 -10.79 -1.18 6.72
C GLU A 78 -9.93 -0.80 5.49
N ILE A 79 -10.26 0.30 4.80
CA ILE A 79 -9.45 0.81 3.68
C ILE A 79 -8.09 1.27 4.20
N ARG A 80 -8.09 2.02 5.31
CA ARG A 80 -6.86 2.49 5.97
C ARG A 80 -5.94 1.32 6.31
N MET A 81 -6.48 0.27 6.91
CA MET A 81 -5.74 -0.96 7.24
C MET A 81 -5.24 -1.68 5.99
N ALA A 82 -6.08 -1.83 4.95
CA ALA A 82 -5.69 -2.48 3.71
C ALA A 82 -4.54 -1.74 3.00
N PHE A 83 -4.60 -0.41 2.95
CA PHE A 83 -3.56 0.41 2.31
C PHE A 83 -2.25 0.34 3.10
N CYS A 84 -2.31 0.35 4.44
CA CYS A 84 -1.13 0.12 5.27
C CYS A 84 -0.50 -1.25 5.01
N ARG A 85 -1.30 -2.32 4.92
CA ARG A 85 -0.82 -3.66 4.56
C ARG A 85 -0.18 -3.71 3.18
N ALA A 86 -0.76 -3.03 2.20
CA ALA A 86 -0.19 -2.92 0.86
C ALA A 86 1.17 -2.22 0.89
N LEU A 87 1.31 -1.08 1.58
CA LEU A 87 2.57 -0.35 1.71
C LEU A 87 3.66 -1.17 2.40
N ILE A 88 3.32 -1.90 3.46
CA ILE A 88 4.24 -2.84 4.13
C ILE A 88 4.75 -3.90 3.16
N LEU A 89 3.84 -4.47 2.36
CA LEU A 89 4.22 -5.47 1.37
C LEU A 89 5.16 -4.90 0.30
N LEU A 90 4.92 -3.66 -0.15
CA LEU A 90 5.78 -2.96 -1.12
C LEU A 90 7.16 -2.67 -0.52
N ARG A 91 7.23 -2.22 0.73
CA ARG A 91 8.50 -2.03 1.45
C ARG A 91 9.28 -3.33 1.55
N ASN A 92 8.63 -4.43 1.91
CA ASN A 92 9.30 -5.73 2.04
C ASN A 92 9.91 -6.23 0.72
N ARG A 93 9.45 -5.67 -0.41
CA ARG A 93 9.99 -5.93 -1.74
C ARG A 93 10.96 -4.84 -2.23
N ASN A 94 11.37 -3.92 -1.35
CA ASN A 94 12.22 -2.76 -1.63
C ASN A 94 11.65 -1.81 -2.71
N LEU A 95 10.33 -1.76 -2.87
CA LEU A 95 9.65 -0.84 -3.79
C LEU A 95 9.25 0.50 -3.14
N LEU A 96 9.54 0.65 -1.86
CA LEU A 96 9.27 1.86 -1.08
C LEU A 96 10.43 2.08 -0.10
N ALA A 97 10.92 3.32 -0.01
CA ALA A 97 12.00 3.64 0.90
C ALA A 97 11.52 3.54 2.36
N PRO A 98 12.35 3.01 3.28
CA PRO A 98 11.94 2.86 4.69
C PRO A 98 11.56 4.19 5.35
N MET A 99 12.27 5.28 5.01
CA MET A 99 12.03 6.60 5.59
C MET A 99 10.64 7.17 5.23
N ASP A 100 10.20 6.97 3.98
CA ASP A 100 8.88 7.43 3.54
C ASP A 100 7.76 6.68 4.27
N LEU A 101 7.91 5.36 4.42
CA LEU A 101 6.96 4.53 5.14
C LEU A 101 6.89 4.90 6.63
N LEU A 102 8.05 5.03 7.28
CA LEU A 102 8.14 5.38 8.70
C LEU A 102 7.51 6.74 8.98
N THR A 103 7.78 7.74 8.13
CA THR A 103 7.20 9.09 8.27
C THR A 103 5.67 9.05 8.24
N LEU A 104 5.10 8.33 7.27
CA LEU A 104 3.65 8.12 7.18
C LEU A 104 3.11 7.38 8.41
N PHE A 105 3.78 6.30 8.84
CA PHE A 105 3.29 5.49 9.95
C PHE A 105 3.31 6.25 11.28
N PHE A 106 4.35 7.06 11.54
CA PHE A 106 4.37 7.95 12.70
C PHE A 106 3.24 9.00 12.66
N HIS A 107 2.87 9.48 11.47
CA HIS A 107 1.70 10.35 11.33
C HIS A 107 0.40 9.59 11.66
N LEU A 108 0.22 8.38 11.13
CA LEU A 108 -0.96 7.54 11.35
C LEU A 108 -1.11 7.04 12.79
N LEU A 109 -0.02 6.93 13.56
CA LEU A 109 -0.07 6.60 14.99
C LEU A 109 -0.85 7.61 15.84
N ARG A 110 -1.06 8.83 15.33
CA ARG A 110 -1.88 9.85 16.00
C ARG A 110 -3.39 9.62 15.82
N SER A 111 -3.80 8.71 14.94
CA SER A 111 -5.21 8.39 14.73
C SER A 111 -5.85 7.69 15.94
N HIS A 112 -7.16 7.85 16.11
CA HIS A 112 -7.90 7.25 17.23
C HIS A 112 -8.19 5.74 17.07
N ASP A 113 -7.65 5.10 16.03
CA ASP A 113 -7.87 3.69 15.74
C ASP A 113 -6.89 2.81 16.54
N LYS A 114 -7.40 2.10 17.55
CA LYS A 114 -6.56 1.24 18.42
C LYS A 114 -5.96 0.06 17.66
N ALA A 115 -6.73 -0.58 16.79
CA ALA A 115 -6.28 -1.76 16.06
C ALA A 115 -5.20 -1.39 15.04
N LEU A 116 -5.37 -0.26 14.35
CA LEU A 116 -4.34 0.27 13.46
C LEU A 116 -3.06 0.62 14.22
N ARG A 117 -3.16 1.32 15.36
CA ARG A 117 -1.97 1.72 16.12
C ARG A 117 -1.14 0.52 16.56
N GLN A 118 -1.77 -0.51 17.14
CA GLN A 118 -1.07 -1.73 17.53
C GLN A 118 -0.38 -2.40 16.33
N TYR A 119 -1.07 -2.49 15.20
CA TYR A 119 -0.52 -3.08 13.98
C TYR A 119 0.68 -2.29 13.43
N LEU A 120 0.60 -0.95 13.42
CA LEU A 120 1.69 -0.09 12.97
C LEU A 120 2.89 -0.15 13.93
N GLU A 121 2.66 -0.12 15.24
CA GLU A 121 3.72 -0.22 16.26
C GLU A 121 4.54 -1.50 16.10
N GLU A 122 3.87 -2.65 16.03
CA GLU A 122 4.51 -3.95 15.80
C GLU A 122 5.35 -3.93 14.51
N HIS A 123 4.80 -3.36 13.44
CA HIS A 123 5.51 -3.29 12.17
C HIS A 123 6.73 -2.36 12.22
N ILE A 124 6.60 -1.15 12.76
CA ILE A 124 7.70 -0.18 12.90
C ILE A 124 8.86 -0.79 13.69
N ILE A 125 8.57 -1.45 14.82
CA ILE A 125 9.59 -2.09 15.65
C ILE A 125 10.32 -3.18 14.85
N ASN A 126 9.58 -4.03 14.15
CA ASN A 126 10.16 -5.08 13.32
C ASN A 126 10.96 -4.51 12.15
N ASP A 127 10.51 -3.42 11.55
CA ASP A 127 11.21 -2.77 10.45
C ASP A 127 12.55 -2.21 10.88
N ILE A 128 12.58 -1.45 11.98
CA ILE A 128 13.80 -0.87 12.55
C ILE A 128 14.79 -1.96 12.97
N LYS A 129 14.30 -3.04 13.61
CA LYS A 129 15.15 -4.19 13.94
C LYS A 129 15.83 -4.78 12.70
N ASN A 130 15.07 -4.94 11.61
CA ASN A 130 15.59 -5.46 10.35
C ASN A 130 16.56 -4.50 9.66
N LEU A 131 16.33 -3.19 9.73
CA LEU A 131 17.24 -2.17 9.20
C LEU A 131 18.57 -2.19 9.95
N ASN A 132 18.52 -2.21 11.29
CA ASN A 132 19.71 -2.25 12.14
C ASN A 132 20.52 -3.55 11.96
N ALA A 133 19.86 -4.69 11.76
CA ALA A 133 20.52 -5.96 11.47
C ALA A 133 21.31 -5.91 10.14
N LYS A 134 20.80 -5.20 9.13
CA LYS A 134 21.47 -5.01 7.84
C LYS A 134 22.63 -4.02 7.89
N GLN A 135 22.59 -3.03 8.78
CA GLN A 135 23.66 -2.02 8.95
C GLN A 135 24.87 -2.53 9.76
N LYS A 136 24.74 -3.62 10.52
CA LYS A 136 25.82 -4.20 11.34
C LYS A 136 26.81 -5.08 10.54
N ILE A 137 26.90 -4.90 9.22
CA ILE A 137 27.79 -5.66 8.31
C ILE A 137 28.77 -4.69 7.66
#